data_AF-A0A8K0KMW8-F1
#
_entry.id   AF-A0A8K0KMW8-F1
#
_cell.length_a   1.000
_cell.length_b   1.000
_cell.length_c   1.000
_cell.angle_alpha   90.00
_cell.angle_beta   90.00
_cell.angle_gamma   90.00
#
_symmetry.space_group_name_H-M   'P 1'
#
loop_
_entity.id
_entity.type
_entity.pdbx_description
1 polymer ?
#
loop_
_entity_poly.entity_id
_entity_poly.type
_entity_poly.pdbx_seq_one_letter_code
_entity_poly.pdbx_strand_id
1 'polypeptide(L)'
;MRGQLLAEALLVATDPSQIPKCRWALFILSFLLPKTWLLYLASVVIGFGAAIIWTGQGNYLTLNSDSSTMSRNSGIFWAMLQSSMFFGNLFVYFQFQGKTKIDADTRLLVFIVLTVLAGVGIIFLLVLRTSVSSDSHDSIAAVEDVPPLGPLQALKNSFALFFTKDMALLSLAFFYTGLELSFYSGVYSPSVGFTKQFGANAKQLVGLSGIFIGLGEVFGIAYLAMLCSFFLGFGDSCFNTQIYSILGGIYADDSAPAFALFKFVQSVAAAASFFYSSHVGLHAQLAILVATACVGTLSFCLVEWSTYTKDKQKNKNEMDNSCVQGSHAGLA
;
A
#
# COMPACT_ATOMS: atom_id res chain seq x y z
N MET A 1 -2.89 -20.78 -32.19
CA MET A 1 -2.24 -20.70 -30.86
C MET A 1 -2.10 -19.28 -30.28
N ARG A 2 -1.72 -18.24 -31.03
CA ARG A 2 -1.60 -16.86 -30.47
C ARG A 2 -2.92 -16.16 -30.09
N GLY A 3 -4.07 -16.61 -30.63
CA GLY A 3 -5.38 -16.02 -30.32
C GLY A 3 -6.11 -16.62 -29.12
N GLN A 4 -5.77 -17.86 -28.72
CA GLN A 4 -6.46 -18.58 -27.63
C GLN A 4 -6.01 -18.10 -26.25
N LEU A 5 -4.72 -17.82 -26.05
CA LEU A 5 -4.21 -17.25 -24.80
C LEU A 5 -4.73 -15.83 -24.52
N LEU A 6 -5.01 -15.04 -25.57
CA LEU A 6 -5.63 -13.72 -25.43
C LEU A 6 -7.13 -13.82 -25.10
N ALA A 7 -7.83 -14.82 -25.63
CA ALA A 7 -9.23 -15.09 -25.33
C ALA A 7 -9.43 -15.61 -23.90
N GLU A 8 -8.53 -16.47 -23.41
CA GLU A 8 -8.56 -16.95 -22.01
C GLU A 8 -8.18 -15.85 -21.01
N ALA A 9 -7.23 -14.97 -21.35
CA ALA A 9 -6.91 -13.79 -20.54
C ALA A 9 -8.06 -12.78 -20.47
N LEU A 10 -8.88 -12.67 -21.53
CA LEU A 10 -10.08 -11.84 -21.58
C LEU A 10 -11.27 -12.47 -20.84
N LEU A 11 -11.39 -13.81 -20.83
CA LEU A 11 -12.43 -14.54 -20.08
C LEU A 11 -12.21 -14.52 -18.56
N VAL A 12 -10.97 -14.43 -18.09
CA VAL A 12 -10.69 -14.23 -16.65
C VAL A 12 -11.06 -12.81 -16.18
N ALA A 13 -11.17 -11.85 -17.11
CA ALA A 13 -11.53 -10.46 -16.81
C ALA A 13 -13.05 -10.20 -16.72
N THR A 14 -13.91 -11.18 -16.98
CA THR A 14 -15.38 -11.00 -16.96
C THR A 14 -16.04 -11.17 -15.58
N ASP A 15 -15.33 -11.69 -14.58
CA ASP A 15 -15.78 -11.69 -13.18
C ASP A 15 -15.05 -10.56 -12.40
N PRO A 16 -15.75 -9.49 -12.00
CA PRO A 16 -15.17 -8.36 -11.26
C PRO A 16 -14.45 -8.78 -9.98
N SER A 17 -14.83 -9.91 -9.37
CA SER A 17 -14.23 -10.43 -8.14
C SER A 17 -12.85 -11.08 -8.36
N GLN A 18 -12.54 -11.51 -9.60
CA GLN A 18 -11.27 -12.15 -9.96
C GLN A 18 -10.26 -11.14 -10.54
N ILE A 19 -10.72 -9.99 -11.01
CA ILE A 19 -9.88 -8.89 -11.54
C ILE A 19 -8.72 -8.56 -10.58
N PRO A 20 -8.90 -8.46 -9.26
CA PRO A 20 -7.79 -8.12 -8.38
C PRO A 20 -6.74 -9.23 -8.29
N LYS A 21 -7.16 -10.50 -8.35
CA LYS A 21 -6.26 -11.67 -8.23
C LYS A 21 -5.39 -11.83 -9.48
N CYS A 22 -5.95 -11.62 -10.66
CA CYS A 22 -5.26 -11.91 -11.93
C CYS A 22 -4.50 -10.70 -12.52
N ARG A 23 -4.67 -9.51 -11.94
CA ARG A 23 -4.07 -8.26 -12.41
C ARG A 23 -2.55 -8.35 -12.66
N TRP A 24 -1.80 -8.90 -11.71
CA TRP A 24 -0.33 -8.91 -11.80
C TRP A 24 0.18 -9.78 -12.94
N ALA A 25 -0.44 -10.93 -13.19
CA ALA A 25 -0.09 -11.78 -14.33
C ALA A 25 -0.44 -11.11 -15.67
N LEU A 26 -1.60 -10.45 -15.78
CA LEU A 26 -1.99 -9.73 -16.99
C LEU A 26 -0.98 -8.64 -17.38
N PHE A 27 -0.41 -7.95 -16.40
CA PHE A 27 0.62 -6.97 -16.65
C PHE A 27 1.95 -7.57 -17.08
N ILE A 28 2.45 -8.57 -16.37
CA ILE A 28 3.73 -9.19 -16.72
C ILE A 28 3.64 -9.83 -18.12
N LEU A 29 2.48 -10.44 -18.44
CA LEU A 29 2.18 -10.97 -19.76
C LEU A 29 2.19 -9.89 -20.86
N SER A 30 1.80 -8.66 -20.54
CA SER A 30 1.88 -7.53 -21.49
C SER A 30 3.32 -7.19 -21.90
N PHE A 31 4.32 -7.46 -21.06
CA PHE A 31 5.73 -7.27 -21.40
C PHE A 31 6.28 -8.34 -22.34
N LEU A 32 5.63 -9.51 -22.44
CA LEU A 32 5.98 -10.55 -23.42
C LEU A 32 5.57 -10.16 -24.85
N LEU A 33 4.63 -9.21 -24.98
CA LEU A 33 4.19 -8.64 -26.25
C LEU A 33 4.35 -7.12 -26.21
N PRO A 34 5.57 -6.56 -26.40
CA PRO A 34 5.87 -5.14 -26.18
C PRO A 34 5.24 -4.24 -27.25
N LYS A 35 3.91 -4.12 -27.22
CA LYS A 35 3.10 -3.19 -28.01
C LYS A 35 2.67 -2.05 -27.11
N THR A 36 2.90 -0.82 -27.56
CA THR A 36 2.68 0.38 -26.75
C THR A 36 1.25 0.50 -26.22
N TRP A 37 0.25 0.23 -27.05
CA TRP A 37 -1.17 0.27 -26.64
C TRP A 37 -1.50 -0.78 -25.57
N LEU A 38 -0.88 -1.97 -25.64
CA LEU A 38 -1.11 -3.05 -24.70
C LEU A 38 -0.53 -2.70 -23.32
N LEU A 39 0.65 -2.07 -23.29
CA LEU A 39 1.28 -1.59 -22.06
C LEU A 39 0.47 -0.50 -21.36
N TYR A 40 -0.11 0.45 -22.13
CA TYR A 40 -0.99 1.48 -21.56
C TYR A 40 -2.29 0.87 -21.02
N LEU A 41 -2.92 -0.03 -21.79
CA LEU A 41 -4.15 -0.70 -21.35
C LEU A 41 -3.91 -1.54 -20.09
N ALA A 42 -2.82 -2.32 -20.06
CA ALA A 42 -2.46 -3.13 -18.90
C ALA A 42 -2.14 -2.27 -17.66
N SER A 43 -1.52 -1.10 -17.85
CA SER A 43 -1.28 -0.14 -16.77
C SER A 43 -2.58 0.40 -16.15
N VAL A 44 -3.59 0.69 -16.99
CA VAL A 44 -4.92 1.13 -16.50
C VAL A 44 -5.61 0.03 -15.69
N VAL A 45 -5.62 -1.20 -16.22
CA VAL A 45 -6.17 -2.36 -15.51
C VAL A 45 -5.45 -2.58 -14.17
N ILE A 46 -4.13 -2.35 -14.13
CA ILE A 46 -3.41 -2.42 -12.86
C ILE A 46 -3.85 -1.37 -11.88
N GLY A 47 -3.86 -0.11 -12.28
CA GLY A 47 -4.19 1.00 -11.39
C GLY A 47 -5.55 0.78 -10.72
N PHE A 48 -6.54 0.36 -11.52
CA PHE A 48 -7.88 0.05 -11.03
C PHE A 48 -7.88 -1.09 -10.01
N GLY A 49 -7.27 -2.22 -10.35
CA GLY A 49 -7.26 -3.34 -9.42
C GLY A 49 -6.44 -3.05 -8.16
N ALA A 50 -5.34 -2.28 -8.27
CA ALA A 50 -4.50 -1.92 -7.14
C ALA A 50 -5.29 -1.14 -6.10
N ALA A 51 -6.12 -0.18 -6.54
CA ALA A 51 -7.02 0.56 -5.67
C ALA A 51 -7.96 -0.38 -4.89
N ILE A 52 -8.55 -1.38 -5.56
CA ILE A 52 -9.46 -2.35 -4.93
C ILE A 52 -8.74 -3.21 -3.90
N ILE A 53 -7.61 -3.82 -4.26
CA ILE A 53 -6.89 -4.73 -3.35
C ILE A 53 -6.40 -4.01 -2.12
N TRP A 54 -5.81 -2.82 -2.28
CA TRP A 54 -5.22 -2.10 -1.17
C TRP A 54 -6.29 -1.51 -0.23
N THR A 55 -7.43 -1.09 -0.77
CA THR A 55 -8.58 -0.66 0.04
C THR A 55 -9.18 -1.86 0.79
N GLY A 56 -9.42 -2.98 0.09
CA GLY A 56 -9.94 -4.20 0.68
C GLY A 56 -8.99 -4.80 1.73
N GLN A 57 -7.68 -4.70 1.51
CA GLN A 57 -6.66 -5.17 2.45
C GLN A 57 -6.65 -4.37 3.76
N GLY A 58 -6.73 -3.04 3.70
CA GLY A 58 -6.82 -2.20 4.91
C GLY A 58 -8.11 -2.47 5.69
N ASN A 59 -9.23 -2.56 4.98
CA ASN A 59 -10.52 -2.94 5.58
C ASN A 59 -10.46 -4.34 6.20
N TYR A 60 -9.86 -5.32 5.52
CA TYR A 60 -9.71 -6.68 6.03
C TYR A 60 -8.87 -6.74 7.31
N LEU A 61 -7.72 -6.04 7.35
CA LEU A 61 -6.92 -5.94 8.58
C LEU A 61 -7.73 -5.33 9.72
N THR A 62 -8.58 -4.35 9.41
CA THR A 62 -9.43 -3.68 10.40
C THR A 62 -10.49 -4.60 10.96
N LEU A 63 -11.21 -5.33 10.11
CA LEU A 63 -12.22 -6.30 10.55
C LEU A 63 -11.64 -7.47 11.35
N ASN A 64 -10.33 -7.73 11.24
CA ASN A 64 -9.63 -8.81 11.92
C ASN A 64 -8.67 -8.31 13.02
N SER A 65 -8.74 -7.04 13.42
CA SER A 65 -7.88 -6.46 14.45
C SER A 65 -8.66 -5.50 15.36
N ASP A 66 -8.17 -5.34 16.58
CA ASP A 66 -8.66 -4.35 17.55
C ASP A 66 -7.66 -3.19 17.66
N SER A 67 -8.04 -2.12 18.35
CA SER A 67 -7.19 -0.94 18.60
C SER A 67 -5.81 -1.29 19.21
N SER A 68 -5.72 -2.35 20.01
CA SER A 68 -4.47 -2.81 20.62
C SER A 68 -3.63 -3.74 19.72
N THR A 69 -4.22 -4.33 18.69
CA THR A 69 -3.58 -5.35 17.84
C THR A 69 -3.36 -4.89 16.40
N MET A 70 -4.00 -3.80 15.98
CA MET A 70 -3.93 -3.23 14.62
C MET A 70 -2.50 -2.96 14.17
N SER A 71 -1.70 -2.29 14.99
CA SER A 71 -0.29 -1.97 14.68
C SER A 71 0.54 -3.25 14.50
N ARG A 72 0.37 -4.24 15.39
CA ARG A 72 1.08 -5.52 15.31
C ARG A 72 0.69 -6.32 14.06
N ASN A 73 -0.61 -6.48 13.80
CA ASN A 73 -1.12 -7.24 12.67
C ASN A 73 -0.74 -6.58 11.34
N SER A 74 -0.80 -5.24 11.27
CA SER A 74 -0.32 -4.46 10.13
C SER A 74 1.19 -4.63 9.92
N GLY A 75 1.98 -4.56 11.00
CA GLY A 75 3.43 -4.78 10.94
C GLY A 75 3.81 -6.18 10.45
N ILE A 76 3.11 -7.23 10.92
CA ILE A 76 3.32 -8.61 10.42
C ILE A 76 2.97 -8.71 8.93
N PHE A 77 1.84 -8.11 8.51
CA PHE A 77 1.45 -8.08 7.11
C PHE A 77 2.52 -7.42 6.23
N TRP A 78 3.01 -6.24 6.63
CA TRP A 78 4.06 -5.53 5.89
C TRP A 78 5.39 -6.29 5.91
N ALA A 79 5.78 -6.90 7.03
CA ALA A 79 6.99 -7.74 7.07
C ALA A 79 6.89 -8.95 6.10
N MET A 80 5.73 -9.62 6.05
CA MET A 80 5.49 -10.70 5.09
C MET A 80 5.52 -10.19 3.65
N LEU A 81 4.84 -9.08 3.37
CA LEU A 81 4.81 -8.47 2.04
C LEU A 81 6.24 -8.12 1.58
N GLN A 82 7.05 -7.53 2.44
CA GLN A 82 8.38 -7.04 2.09
C GLN A 82 9.44 -8.13 2.02
N SER A 83 9.21 -9.28 2.66
CA SER A 83 10.03 -10.48 2.41
C SER A 83 10.03 -10.88 0.92
N SER A 84 8.98 -10.55 0.16
CA SER A 84 8.92 -10.80 -1.29
C SER A 84 9.92 -9.95 -2.09
N MET A 85 10.24 -8.74 -1.62
CA MET A 85 11.26 -7.88 -2.23
C MET A 85 12.65 -8.50 -2.14
N PHE A 86 12.90 -9.41 -1.20
CA PHE A 86 14.19 -10.10 -1.11
C PHE A 86 14.37 -11.07 -2.29
N PHE A 87 13.45 -12.01 -2.47
CA PHE A 87 13.61 -13.09 -3.46
C PHE A 87 13.53 -12.60 -4.91
N GLY A 88 12.59 -11.71 -5.21
CA GLY A 88 12.43 -11.16 -6.57
C GLY A 88 13.66 -10.36 -7.01
N ASN A 89 14.18 -9.52 -6.13
CA ASN A 89 15.35 -8.71 -6.43
C ASN A 89 16.66 -9.51 -6.41
N LEU A 90 16.75 -10.60 -5.62
CA LEU A 90 17.90 -11.51 -5.65
C LEU A 90 18.05 -12.19 -7.01
N PHE A 91 16.94 -12.63 -7.61
CA PHE A 91 16.94 -13.18 -8.97
C PHE A 91 17.41 -12.14 -10.00
N VAL A 92 16.88 -10.91 -9.94
CA VAL A 92 17.28 -9.82 -10.84
C VAL A 92 18.76 -9.45 -10.66
N TYR A 93 19.26 -9.44 -9.42
CA TYR A 93 20.65 -9.15 -9.11
C TYR A 93 21.63 -10.09 -9.83
N PHE A 94 21.42 -11.40 -9.71
CA PHE A 94 22.27 -12.39 -10.39
C PHE A 94 22.13 -12.32 -11.90
N GLN A 95 20.91 -12.12 -12.39
CA GLN A 95 20.66 -12.08 -13.83
C GLN A 95 21.30 -10.84 -14.50
N PHE A 96 21.47 -9.74 -13.77
CA PHE A 96 22.09 -8.52 -14.28
C PHE A 96 23.62 -8.45 -14.02
N GLN A 97 24.19 -9.47 -13.38
CA GLN A 97 25.61 -9.50 -13.03
C GLN A 97 26.51 -9.44 -14.27
N GLY A 98 27.48 -8.52 -14.28
CA GLY A 98 28.44 -8.34 -15.37
C GLY A 98 27.84 -7.81 -16.69
N LYS A 99 26.58 -7.37 -16.70
CA LYS A 99 25.91 -6.84 -17.91
C LYS A 99 25.96 -5.31 -17.93
N THR A 100 26.59 -4.75 -18.96
CA THR A 100 26.60 -3.30 -19.22
C THR A 100 25.31 -2.81 -19.89
N LYS A 101 24.65 -3.68 -20.66
CA LYS A 101 23.33 -3.48 -21.25
C LYS A 101 22.50 -4.76 -21.07
N ILE A 102 21.24 -4.60 -20.68
CA ILE A 102 20.31 -5.72 -20.54
C ILE A 102 19.93 -6.21 -21.95
N ASP A 103 20.36 -7.41 -22.30
CA ASP A 103 20.06 -8.06 -23.59
C ASP A 103 18.62 -8.59 -23.65
N ALA A 104 18.16 -8.87 -24.87
CA ALA A 104 16.79 -9.31 -25.13
C ALA A 104 16.48 -10.66 -24.48
N ASP A 105 17.44 -11.59 -24.50
CA ASP A 105 17.30 -12.93 -23.94
C ASP A 105 17.19 -12.89 -22.41
N THR A 106 18.06 -12.10 -21.77
CA THR A 106 18.00 -11.83 -20.33
C THR A 106 16.65 -11.22 -19.93
N ARG A 107 16.17 -10.21 -20.68
CA ARG A 107 14.88 -9.58 -20.41
C ARG A 107 13.72 -10.58 -20.57
N LEU A 108 13.76 -11.41 -21.61
CA LEU A 108 12.74 -12.42 -21.86
C LEU A 108 12.73 -13.49 -20.75
N LEU A 109 13.91 -13.97 -20.34
CA LEU A 109 14.06 -14.91 -19.24
C LEU A 109 13.47 -14.34 -17.94
N VAL A 110 13.80 -13.08 -17.61
CA VAL A 110 13.26 -12.41 -16.42
C VAL A 110 11.73 -12.35 -16.46
N PHE A 111 11.15 -11.92 -17.58
CA PHE A 111 9.69 -11.83 -17.69
C PHE A 111 9.00 -13.20 -17.67
N ILE A 112 9.59 -14.24 -18.28
CA ILE A 112 9.03 -15.60 -18.24
C ILE A 112 9.02 -16.12 -16.80
N VAL A 113 10.15 -16.05 -16.10
CA VAL A 113 10.25 -16.53 -14.71
C VAL A 113 9.25 -15.80 -13.81
N LEU A 114 9.18 -14.47 -13.91
CA LEU A 114 8.22 -13.67 -13.14
C LEU A 114 6.76 -14.00 -13.50
N THR A 115 6.45 -14.29 -14.77
CA THR A 115 5.10 -14.70 -15.19
C THR A 115 4.70 -16.04 -14.61
N VAL A 116 5.61 -17.02 -14.62
CA VAL A 116 5.36 -18.35 -14.05
C VAL A 116 5.13 -18.26 -12.54
N LEU A 117 5.98 -17.52 -11.83
CA LEU A 117 5.82 -17.29 -10.39
C LEU A 117 4.51 -16.57 -10.05
N ALA A 118 4.13 -15.56 -10.82
CA ALA A 118 2.84 -14.89 -10.67
C ALA A 118 1.66 -15.86 -10.92
N GLY A 119 1.76 -16.74 -11.91
CA GLY A 119 0.78 -17.79 -12.18
C GLY A 119 0.62 -18.76 -11.02
N VAL A 120 1.73 -19.23 -10.43
CA VAL A 120 1.71 -20.09 -9.24
C VAL A 120 1.06 -19.37 -8.05
N GLY A 121 1.39 -18.10 -7.83
CA GLY A 121 0.77 -17.28 -6.78
C GLY A 121 -0.73 -17.11 -6.97
N ILE A 122 -1.20 -16.94 -8.21
CA ILE A 122 -2.63 -16.88 -8.53
C ILE A 122 -3.31 -18.21 -8.24
N ILE A 123 -2.73 -19.34 -8.67
CA ILE A 123 -3.29 -20.67 -8.40
C ILE A 123 -3.41 -20.89 -6.89
N PHE A 124 -2.37 -20.51 -6.12
CA PHE A 124 -2.42 -20.56 -4.66
C PHE A 124 -3.58 -19.72 -4.09
N LEU A 125 -3.75 -18.48 -4.55
CA LEU A 125 -4.85 -17.59 -4.13
C LEU A 125 -6.24 -18.06 -4.59
N LEU A 126 -6.34 -18.83 -5.66
CA LEU A 126 -7.60 -19.45 -6.12
C LEU A 126 -7.95 -20.69 -5.30
N VAL A 127 -6.94 -21.42 -4.79
CA VAL A 127 -7.12 -22.56 -3.88
C VAL A 127 -7.46 -22.11 -2.46
N LEU A 128 -7.04 -20.89 -2.07
CA LEU A 128 -7.46 -20.28 -0.81
C LEU A 128 -8.98 -20.06 -0.81
N ARG A 129 -9.64 -20.66 0.18
CA ARG A 129 -11.08 -20.53 0.42
C ARG A 129 -11.41 -19.05 0.65
N THR A 130 -12.32 -18.49 -0.14
CA THR A 130 -12.90 -17.16 0.10
C THR A 130 -13.40 -17.10 1.55
N SER A 131 -13.00 -16.07 2.31
CA SER A 131 -13.47 -15.90 3.68
C SER A 131 -14.99 -15.82 3.68
N VAL A 132 -15.60 -16.60 4.56
CA VAL A 132 -17.03 -16.59 4.82
C VAL A 132 -17.41 -15.14 5.18
N SER A 133 -18.27 -14.50 4.38
CA SER A 133 -19.07 -13.36 4.88
C SER A 133 -19.71 -13.86 6.17
N SER A 134 -19.55 -13.14 7.27
CA SER A 134 -20.19 -13.48 8.54
C SER A 134 -21.72 -13.38 8.42
N ASP A 135 -22.34 -14.38 7.78
CA ASP A 135 -23.76 -14.72 7.90
C ASP A 135 -23.98 -15.63 9.13
N SER A 136 -23.16 -15.47 10.17
CA SER A 136 -23.25 -16.29 11.39
C SER A 136 -22.94 -15.46 12.64
N HIS A 137 -23.70 -14.39 12.83
CA HIS A 137 -24.03 -13.85 14.16
C HIS A 137 -25.55 -13.74 14.33
N ASP A 138 -26.29 -14.78 13.95
CA ASP A 138 -27.56 -15.06 14.59
C ASP A 138 -27.27 -15.58 15.99
N SER A 139 -27.24 -14.68 16.98
CA SER A 139 -27.78 -14.86 18.34
C SER A 139 -27.30 -13.75 19.30
N ILE A 140 -28.27 -12.89 19.68
CA ILE A 140 -28.29 -11.97 20.84
C ILE A 140 -27.51 -10.65 20.69
N ALA A 141 -28.05 -9.74 19.89
CA ALA A 141 -28.51 -8.41 20.32
C ALA A 141 -28.99 -7.65 19.07
N ALA A 142 -30.24 -7.18 19.09
CA ALA A 142 -30.82 -6.40 18.00
C ALA A 142 -29.98 -5.13 17.73
N VAL A 143 -29.23 -5.11 16.64
CA VAL A 143 -28.74 -3.89 16.00
C VAL A 143 -29.60 -3.70 14.77
N GLU A 144 -30.21 -2.52 14.66
CA GLU A 144 -31.13 -2.14 13.60
C GLU A 144 -30.59 -2.51 12.21
N ASP A 145 -31.49 -3.04 11.39
CA ASP A 145 -31.33 -3.41 9.99
C ASP A 145 -31.03 -2.14 9.16
N VAL A 146 -29.78 -1.65 9.24
CA VAL A 146 -29.33 -0.52 8.41
C VAL A 146 -29.15 -1.08 6.99
N PRO A 147 -29.98 -0.65 6.01
CA PRO A 147 -29.87 -1.16 4.64
C PRO A 147 -28.46 -0.92 4.11
N PRO A 148 -27.88 -1.84 3.32
CA PRO A 148 -26.55 -1.69 2.77
C PRO A 148 -26.48 -0.36 2.03
N LEU A 149 -25.61 0.55 2.47
CA LEU A 149 -25.51 1.88 1.89
C LEU A 149 -25.31 1.76 0.37
N GLY A 150 -26.18 2.40 -0.40
CA GLY A 150 -26.05 2.41 -1.85
C GLY A 150 -24.67 2.94 -2.27
N PRO A 151 -24.08 2.47 -3.39
CA PRO A 151 -22.74 2.86 -3.81
C PRO A 151 -22.50 4.37 -3.87
N LEU A 152 -23.53 5.12 -4.26
CA LEU A 152 -23.50 6.58 -4.31
C LEU A 152 -23.48 7.23 -2.92
N GLN A 153 -24.18 6.64 -1.95
CA GLN A 153 -24.17 7.12 -0.56
C GLN A 153 -22.84 6.81 0.11
N ALA A 154 -22.27 5.63 -0.14
CA ALA A 154 -20.92 5.29 0.32
C ALA A 154 -19.87 6.26 -0.26
N LEU A 155 -19.97 6.58 -1.56
CA LEU A 155 -19.11 7.58 -2.19
C LEU A 155 -19.27 8.98 -1.56
N LYS A 156 -20.51 9.41 -1.31
CA LYS A 156 -20.81 10.69 -0.65
C LYS A 156 -20.23 10.74 0.76
N ASN A 157 -20.32 9.64 1.52
CA ASN A 157 -19.73 9.54 2.84
C ASN A 157 -18.20 9.61 2.79
N SER A 158 -17.55 8.94 1.83
CA SER A 158 -16.09 9.06 1.62
C SER A 158 -15.67 10.50 1.32
N PHE A 159 -16.44 11.22 0.50
CA PHE A 159 -16.19 12.64 0.23
C PHE A 159 -16.42 13.51 1.46
N ALA A 160 -17.45 13.25 2.26
CA ALA A 160 -17.71 13.98 3.49
C ALA A 160 -16.57 13.77 4.51
N LEU A 161 -16.08 12.53 4.64
CA LEU A 161 -14.97 12.17 5.52
C LEU A 161 -13.69 12.95 5.19
N PHE A 162 -13.43 13.18 3.90
CA PHE A 162 -12.27 13.94 3.44
C PHE A 162 -12.21 15.37 3.97
N PHE A 163 -13.36 16.01 4.18
CA PHE A 163 -13.43 17.39 4.68
C PHE A 163 -13.42 17.49 6.22
N THR A 164 -13.35 16.37 6.94
CA THR A 164 -13.16 16.41 8.39
C THR A 164 -11.77 16.94 8.72
N LYS A 165 -11.65 17.70 9.82
CA LYS A 165 -10.38 18.37 10.18
C LYS A 165 -9.22 17.39 10.34
N ASP A 166 -9.47 16.26 11.01
CA ASP A 166 -8.45 15.24 11.28
C ASP A 166 -8.04 14.54 9.98
N MET A 167 -8.99 14.20 9.10
CA MET A 167 -8.69 13.56 7.80
C MET A 167 -8.00 14.52 6.82
N ALA A 168 -8.37 15.81 6.83
CA ALA A 168 -7.72 16.83 6.01
C ALA A 168 -6.26 17.03 6.41
N LEU A 169 -5.95 17.03 7.71
CA LEU A 169 -4.56 17.05 8.20
C LEU A 169 -3.83 15.75 7.83
N LEU A 170 -4.46 14.60 8.02
CA LEU A 170 -3.87 13.30 7.70
C LEU A 170 -3.62 13.14 6.18
N SER A 171 -4.40 13.82 5.33
CA SER A 171 -4.19 13.85 3.87
C SER A 171 -2.81 14.37 3.47
N LEU A 172 -2.18 15.22 4.29
CA LEU A 172 -0.81 15.70 4.07
C LEU A 172 0.21 14.57 4.27
N ALA A 173 -0.02 13.70 5.25
CA ALA A 173 0.78 12.49 5.45
C ALA A 173 0.56 11.48 4.31
N PHE A 174 -0.69 11.30 3.84
CA PHE A 174 -1.01 10.44 2.70
C PHE A 174 -0.36 10.91 1.40
N PHE A 175 -0.29 12.24 1.23
CA PHE A 175 0.37 12.82 0.08
C PHE A 175 1.87 12.51 0.10
N TYR A 176 2.52 12.66 1.25
CA TYR A 176 3.91 12.25 1.42
C TYR A 176 4.13 10.77 1.08
N THR A 177 3.33 9.84 1.61
CA THR A 177 3.52 8.40 1.32
C THR A 177 3.35 8.07 -0.16
N GLY A 178 2.53 8.81 -0.91
CA GLY A 178 2.43 8.63 -2.36
C GLY A 178 3.66 9.13 -3.12
N LEU A 179 4.23 10.27 -2.70
CA LEU A 179 5.50 10.76 -3.26
C LEU A 179 6.64 9.78 -2.96
N GLU A 180 6.71 9.30 -1.73
CA GLU A 180 7.70 8.35 -1.24
C GLU A 180 7.63 7.03 -2.02
N LEU A 181 6.43 6.45 -2.15
CA LEU A 181 6.18 5.23 -2.92
C LEU A 181 6.68 5.33 -4.36
N SER A 182 6.34 6.42 -5.05
CA SER A 182 6.76 6.63 -6.44
C SER A 182 8.26 6.83 -6.58
N PHE A 183 8.88 7.50 -5.60
CA PHE A 183 10.31 7.80 -5.60
C PHE A 183 11.11 6.51 -5.47
N TYR A 184 10.82 5.66 -4.48
CA TYR A 184 11.63 4.45 -4.29
C TYR A 184 11.38 3.39 -5.36
N SER A 185 10.12 3.22 -5.77
CA SER A 185 9.73 2.17 -6.73
C SER A 185 10.15 2.51 -8.17
N GLY A 186 10.17 3.79 -8.55
CA GLY A 186 10.36 4.19 -9.95
C GLY A 186 11.49 5.18 -10.24
N VAL A 187 12.03 5.89 -9.24
CA VAL A 187 13.11 6.88 -9.46
C VAL A 187 14.42 6.39 -8.89
N TYR A 188 14.43 5.95 -7.64
CA TYR A 188 15.63 5.68 -6.87
C TYR A 188 16.44 4.50 -7.43
N SER A 189 15.83 3.32 -7.55
CA SER A 189 16.54 2.13 -8.05
C SER A 189 17.07 2.32 -9.50
N PRO A 190 16.31 2.91 -10.44
CA PRO A 190 16.86 3.30 -11.74
C PRO A 190 18.01 4.32 -11.65
N SER A 191 17.90 5.33 -10.79
CA SER A 191 18.96 6.33 -10.61
C SER A 191 20.28 5.68 -10.19
N VAL A 192 20.23 4.70 -9.28
CA VAL A 192 21.40 3.87 -8.92
C VAL A 192 21.92 3.12 -10.16
N GLY A 193 21.03 2.45 -10.91
CA GLY A 193 21.39 1.67 -12.10
C GLY A 193 21.93 2.46 -13.30
N PHE A 194 21.68 3.76 -13.37
CA PHE A 194 22.12 4.64 -14.46
C PHE A 194 23.27 5.58 -14.04
N THR A 195 23.70 5.55 -12.77
CA THR A 195 24.81 6.36 -12.28
C THR A 195 26.14 5.83 -12.80
N LYS A 196 26.80 6.61 -13.67
CA LYS A 196 28.07 6.23 -14.32
C LYS A 196 29.23 6.05 -13.35
N GLN A 197 29.21 6.73 -12.19
CA GLN A 197 30.26 6.63 -11.17
C GLN A 197 30.35 5.23 -10.54
N PHE A 198 29.28 4.44 -10.58
CA PHE A 198 29.27 3.07 -10.05
C PHE A 198 29.90 2.03 -10.99
N GLY A 199 30.41 2.46 -12.16
CA GLY A 199 31.17 1.61 -13.07
C GLY A 199 30.33 0.55 -13.81
N ALA A 200 31.00 -0.46 -14.35
CA ALA A 200 30.40 -1.48 -15.22
C ALA A 200 29.32 -2.34 -14.53
N ASN A 201 29.32 -2.36 -13.20
CA ASN A 201 28.42 -3.16 -12.38
C ASN A 201 27.16 -2.41 -11.92
N ALA A 202 26.93 -1.16 -12.37
CA ALA A 202 25.79 -0.36 -11.90
C ALA A 202 24.43 -1.05 -12.07
N LYS A 203 24.26 -1.89 -13.10
CA LYS A 203 22.98 -2.58 -13.37
C LYS A 203 22.58 -3.58 -12.30
N GLN A 204 23.53 -4.31 -11.70
CA GLN A 204 23.22 -5.23 -10.60
C GLN A 204 22.83 -4.48 -9.31
N LEU A 205 23.29 -3.23 -9.15
CA LEU A 205 22.94 -2.40 -8.00
C LEU A 205 21.44 -2.04 -7.96
N VAL A 206 20.71 -2.16 -9.07
CA VAL A 206 19.23 -1.98 -9.10
C VAL A 206 18.55 -3.08 -8.30
N GLY A 207 18.95 -4.34 -8.50
CA GLY A 207 18.44 -5.46 -7.70
C GLY A 207 18.91 -5.33 -6.25
N LEU A 208 20.18 -4.95 -6.04
CA LEU A 208 20.70 -4.75 -4.70
C LEU A 208 19.97 -3.64 -3.93
N SER A 209 19.63 -2.52 -4.56
CA SER A 209 18.85 -1.45 -3.91
C SER A 209 17.47 -1.95 -3.48
N GLY A 210 16.78 -2.73 -4.31
CA GLY A 210 15.50 -3.35 -3.95
C GLY A 210 15.58 -4.30 -2.75
N ILE A 211 16.64 -5.11 -2.65
CA ILE A 211 16.88 -5.96 -1.48
C ILE A 211 17.00 -5.12 -0.21
N PHE A 212 17.76 -4.03 -0.26
CA PHE A 212 17.97 -3.17 0.91
C PHE A 212 16.79 -2.26 1.24
N ILE A 213 15.92 -1.92 0.27
CA ILE A 213 14.62 -1.31 0.57
C ILE A 213 13.79 -2.32 1.38
N GLY A 214 13.69 -3.58 0.92
CA GLY A 214 12.98 -4.63 1.66
C GLY A 214 13.57 -4.90 3.05
N LEU A 215 14.90 -4.95 3.19
CA LEU A 215 15.56 -5.04 4.50
C LEU A 215 15.37 -3.77 5.34
N GLY A 216 15.26 -2.61 4.69
CA GLY A 216 14.78 -1.33 5.20
C GLY A 216 13.51 -1.48 6.01
N GLU A 217 12.51 -2.00 5.32
CA GLU A 217 11.18 -2.20 5.86
C GLU A 217 11.11 -3.24 6.98
N VAL A 218 12.10 -4.15 7.07
CA VAL A 218 12.05 -5.31 7.99
C VAL A 218 13.07 -5.28 9.14
N PHE A 219 14.34 -4.85 8.94
CA PHE A 219 15.46 -5.26 9.82
C PHE A 219 16.41 -4.19 10.37
N GLY A 220 16.41 -2.93 9.93
CA GLY A 220 17.16 -1.91 10.68
C GLY A 220 18.67 -1.68 10.41
N ILE A 221 19.33 -2.05 9.28
CA ILE A 221 20.84 -2.07 9.23
C ILE A 221 21.52 -1.66 7.87
N ALA A 222 22.85 -1.33 7.88
CA ALA A 222 23.51 -0.17 7.20
C ALA A 222 24.48 -0.36 5.97
N TYR A 223 24.62 0.69 5.13
CA TYR A 223 25.79 1.18 4.29
C TYR A 223 25.40 2.45 3.47
N LEU A 224 26.07 3.62 3.50
CA LEU A 224 25.51 4.95 3.07
C LEU A 224 24.45 5.04 1.92
N ALA A 225 24.68 4.51 0.71
CA ALA A 225 23.62 4.50 -0.34
C ALA A 225 22.54 3.45 -0.05
N MET A 226 22.96 2.28 0.42
CA MET A 226 22.07 1.24 0.91
C MET A 226 21.35 1.64 2.20
N LEU A 227 21.91 2.60 2.94
CA LEU A 227 21.41 3.22 4.16
C LEU A 227 20.31 4.21 3.79
N CYS A 228 20.44 4.93 2.68
CA CYS A 228 19.33 5.72 2.13
C CYS A 228 18.17 4.80 1.70
N SER A 229 18.46 3.71 0.97
CA SER A 229 17.45 2.68 0.62
C SER A 229 16.77 2.10 1.86
N PHE A 230 17.57 1.80 2.88
CA PHE A 230 17.15 1.26 4.16
C PHE A 230 16.25 2.24 4.92
N PHE A 231 16.69 3.48 5.13
CA PHE A 231 15.92 4.48 5.88
C PHE A 231 14.67 4.92 5.14
N LEU A 232 14.70 4.90 3.82
CA LEU A 232 13.53 5.10 3.00
C LEU A 232 12.51 3.98 3.32
N GLY A 233 12.89 2.71 3.15
CA GLY A 233 12.00 1.59 3.47
C GLY A 233 11.53 1.62 4.93
N PHE A 234 12.44 1.78 5.88
CA PHE A 234 12.10 1.89 7.30
C PHE A 234 11.08 3.01 7.57
N GLY A 235 11.29 4.17 6.95
CA GLY A 235 10.36 5.29 6.99
C GLY A 235 8.98 4.92 6.44
N ASP A 236 8.91 4.34 5.24
CA ASP A 236 7.66 3.88 4.63
C ASP A 236 6.91 2.91 5.53
N SER A 237 7.61 1.88 6.02
CA SER A 237 7.03 0.82 6.86
C SER A 237 6.48 1.39 8.16
N CYS A 238 7.23 2.25 8.85
CA CYS A 238 6.77 2.92 10.07
C CYS A 238 5.56 3.83 9.78
N PHE A 239 5.64 4.68 8.75
CA PHE A 239 4.55 5.59 8.40
C PHE A 239 3.28 4.83 8.03
N ASN A 240 3.36 3.84 7.14
CA ASN A 240 2.20 3.03 6.77
C ASN A 240 1.64 2.29 7.98
N THR A 241 2.47 1.64 8.79
CA THR A 241 1.98 0.91 9.98
C THR A 241 1.20 1.82 10.92
N GLN A 242 1.70 3.04 11.15
CA GLN A 242 1.06 4.02 12.02
C GLN A 242 -0.23 4.61 11.41
N ILE A 243 -0.22 4.92 10.11
CA ILE A 243 -1.41 5.35 9.36
C ILE A 243 -2.51 4.27 9.41
N TYR A 244 -2.13 3.00 9.20
CA TYR A 244 -3.05 1.86 9.28
C TYR A 244 -3.61 1.69 10.69
N SER A 245 -2.78 1.89 11.72
CA SER A 245 -3.23 1.84 13.12
C SER A 245 -4.28 2.92 13.43
N ILE A 246 -4.08 4.15 12.95
CA ILE A 246 -5.03 5.25 13.15
C ILE A 246 -6.32 5.04 12.35
N LEU A 247 -6.21 4.68 11.06
CA LEU A 247 -7.36 4.44 10.20
C LEU A 247 -8.21 3.28 10.70
N GLY A 248 -7.56 2.17 11.04
CA GLY A 248 -8.24 0.98 11.53
C GLY A 248 -8.73 1.09 12.96
N GLY A 249 -8.14 1.96 13.79
CA GLY A 249 -8.57 2.17 15.17
C GLY A 249 -9.70 3.19 15.31
N ILE A 250 -9.51 4.40 14.76
CA ILE A 250 -10.46 5.53 14.92
C ILE A 250 -11.64 5.39 13.97
N TYR A 251 -11.38 4.97 12.73
CA TYR A 251 -12.39 4.85 11.69
C TYR A 251 -12.78 3.38 11.48
N ALA A 252 -12.78 2.57 12.55
CA ALA A 252 -13.09 1.14 12.47
C ALA A 252 -14.48 0.89 11.82
N ASP A 253 -15.48 1.68 12.23
CA ASP A 253 -16.87 1.60 11.74
C ASP A 253 -17.02 1.99 10.25
N ASP A 254 -16.16 2.89 9.76
CA ASP A 254 -16.14 3.39 8.38
C ASP A 254 -14.79 3.11 7.68
N SER A 255 -14.19 1.95 7.96
CA SER A 255 -12.80 1.67 7.59
C SER A 255 -12.61 1.56 6.07
N ALA A 256 -13.54 0.93 5.34
CA ALA A 256 -13.49 0.87 3.89
C ALA A 256 -13.44 2.27 3.21
N PRO A 257 -14.35 3.23 3.52
CA PRO A 257 -14.22 4.62 3.09
C PRO A 257 -12.90 5.28 3.46
N ALA A 258 -12.40 5.07 4.68
CA ALA A 258 -11.19 5.69 5.18
C ALA A 258 -9.93 5.20 4.45
N PHE A 259 -9.81 3.88 4.22
CA PHE A 259 -8.73 3.29 3.42
C PHE A 259 -8.84 3.62 1.93
N ALA A 260 -10.06 3.71 1.38
CA ALA A 260 -10.27 4.14 0.00
C ALA A 260 -9.75 5.57 -0.22
N LEU A 261 -10.03 6.45 0.74
CA LEU A 261 -9.57 7.83 0.71
C LEU A 261 -8.05 7.94 0.84
N PHE A 262 -7.46 7.19 1.77
CA PHE A 262 -6.01 7.08 1.90
C PHE A 262 -5.36 6.66 0.58
N LYS A 263 -5.84 5.58 -0.04
CA LYS A 263 -5.29 5.07 -1.31
C LYS A 263 -5.54 6.00 -2.49
N PHE A 264 -6.65 6.75 -2.48
CA PHE A 264 -6.93 7.78 -3.48
C PHE A 264 -5.89 8.91 -3.42
N VAL A 265 -5.68 9.50 -2.23
CA VAL A 265 -4.70 10.60 -2.05
C VAL A 265 -3.28 10.12 -2.35
N GLN A 266 -2.91 8.91 -1.88
CA GLN A 266 -1.63 8.27 -2.17
C GLN A 266 -1.42 8.11 -3.69
N SER A 267 -2.45 7.70 -4.43
CA SER A 267 -2.39 7.50 -5.89
C SER A 267 -2.24 8.82 -6.65
N VAL A 268 -2.95 9.89 -6.23
CA VAL A 268 -2.84 11.23 -6.83
C VAL A 268 -1.43 11.78 -6.63
N ALA A 269 -0.88 11.66 -5.42
CA ALA A 269 0.47 12.09 -5.11
C ALA A 269 1.51 11.32 -5.92
N ALA A 270 1.40 9.99 -6.00
CA ALA A 270 2.28 9.16 -6.82
C ALA A 270 2.22 9.55 -8.31
N ALA A 271 1.03 9.83 -8.85
CA ALA A 271 0.86 10.29 -10.23
C ALA A 271 1.51 11.66 -10.47
N ALA A 272 1.32 12.61 -9.56
CA ALA A 272 1.98 13.91 -9.62
C ALA A 272 3.51 13.78 -9.59
N SER A 273 4.01 12.91 -8.72
CA SER A 273 5.44 12.58 -8.61
C SER A 273 6.03 12.02 -9.88
N PHE A 274 5.39 10.99 -10.45
CA PHE A 274 5.85 10.43 -11.72
C PHE A 274 5.83 11.48 -12.85
N PHE A 275 4.83 12.36 -12.88
CA PHE A 275 4.77 13.43 -13.87
C PHE A 275 5.94 14.42 -13.74
N TYR A 276 6.18 14.99 -12.55
CA TYR A 276 7.26 15.97 -12.37
C TYR A 276 8.65 15.31 -12.40
N SER A 277 8.76 14.02 -12.10
CA SER A 277 10.06 13.33 -12.00
C SER A 277 10.87 13.35 -13.31
N SER A 278 10.17 13.46 -14.44
CA SER A 278 10.78 13.55 -15.77
C SER A 278 11.30 14.95 -16.11
N HIS A 279 10.86 15.98 -15.38
CA HIS A 279 11.20 17.39 -15.62
C HIS A 279 12.13 17.98 -14.54
N VAL A 280 12.19 17.34 -13.37
CA VAL A 280 12.87 17.86 -12.18
C VAL A 280 14.04 16.95 -11.80
N GLY A 281 15.22 17.53 -11.53
CA GLY A 281 16.42 16.78 -11.15
C GLY A 281 16.33 16.10 -9.77
N LEU A 282 17.12 15.04 -9.57
CA LEU A 282 17.08 14.17 -8.37
C LEU A 282 17.17 14.95 -7.04
N HIS A 283 18.04 15.97 -6.95
CA HIS A 283 18.20 16.76 -5.73
C HIS A 283 16.94 17.56 -5.36
N ALA A 284 16.23 18.09 -6.35
CA ALA A 284 14.98 18.81 -6.11
C ALA A 284 13.84 17.84 -5.73
N GLN A 285 13.82 16.63 -6.30
CA GLN A 285 12.88 15.59 -5.87
C GLN A 285 13.11 15.18 -4.41
N LEU A 286 14.37 15.03 -3.99
CA LEU A 286 14.75 14.76 -2.60
C LEU A 286 14.34 15.91 -1.67
N ALA A 287 14.52 17.16 -2.10
CA ALA A 287 14.10 18.33 -1.31
C ALA A 287 12.57 18.37 -1.11
N ILE A 288 11.79 18.06 -2.17
CA ILE A 288 10.33 17.94 -2.09
C ILE A 288 9.94 16.82 -1.12
N LEU A 289 10.62 15.67 -1.21
CA LEU A 289 10.35 14.52 -0.34
C LEU A 289 10.63 14.85 1.13
N VAL A 290 11.74 15.52 1.44
CA VAL A 290 12.07 15.94 2.81
C VAL A 290 11.07 16.98 3.33
N ALA A 291 10.73 17.99 2.53
CA ALA A 291 9.78 19.02 2.94
C ALA A 291 8.39 18.43 3.24
N THR A 292 7.91 17.55 2.35
CA THR A 292 6.62 16.88 2.53
C THR A 292 6.66 15.84 3.65
N ALA A 293 7.79 15.17 3.90
CA ALA A 293 7.98 14.31 5.06
C ALA A 293 7.83 15.10 6.36
N CYS A 294 8.48 16.25 6.48
CA CYS A 294 8.37 17.10 7.67
C CYS A 294 6.92 17.54 7.91
N VAL A 295 6.24 18.02 6.85
CA VAL A 295 4.83 18.45 6.95
C VAL A 295 3.90 17.27 7.27
N GLY A 296 4.10 16.12 6.63
CA GLY A 296 3.33 14.90 6.87
C GLY A 296 3.52 14.39 8.30
N THR A 297 4.76 14.38 8.81
CA THR A 297 5.08 14.00 10.20
C THR A 297 4.38 14.91 11.19
N LEU A 298 4.51 16.22 11.01
CA LEU A 298 3.87 17.20 11.90
C LEU A 298 2.36 17.04 11.90
N SER A 299 1.75 16.88 10.73
CA SER A 299 0.31 16.68 10.60
C SER A 299 -0.16 15.40 11.27
N PHE A 300 0.61 14.31 11.11
CA PHE A 300 0.36 13.04 11.78
C PHE A 300 0.40 13.18 13.31
N CYS A 301 1.46 13.77 13.86
CA CYS A 301 1.61 13.97 15.31
C CYS A 301 0.50 14.87 15.88
N LEU A 302 0.06 15.89 15.15
CA LEU A 302 -1.04 16.76 15.57
C LEU A 302 -2.38 15.99 15.64
N VAL A 303 -2.66 15.15 14.64
CA VAL A 303 -3.87 14.32 14.61
C VAL A 303 -3.85 13.27 15.71
N GLU A 304 -2.70 12.62 15.92
CA GLU A 304 -2.50 11.64 16.98
C GLU A 304 -2.72 12.28 18.37
N TRP A 305 -2.12 13.45 18.61
CA TRP A 305 -2.29 14.18 19.88
C TRP A 305 -3.74 14.64 20.10
N SER A 306 -4.38 15.16 19.05
CA SER A 306 -5.80 15.56 19.07
C SER A 306 -6.69 14.39 19.46
N THR A 307 -6.44 13.21 18.88
CA THR A 307 -7.18 11.98 19.18
C THR A 307 -6.94 11.52 20.61
N TYR A 308 -5.68 11.43 21.05
CA TYR A 308 -5.33 11.04 22.41
C TYR A 308 -6.01 11.94 23.46
N THR A 309 -6.08 13.24 23.19
CA THR A 309 -6.73 14.20 24.09
C THR A 309 -8.24 13.99 24.16
N LYS A 310 -8.90 13.74 23.01
CA LYS A 310 -10.34 13.44 22.95
C LYS A 310 -10.69 12.16 23.72
N ASP A 311 -9.90 11.10 23.56
CA ASP A 311 -10.10 9.82 24.27
C ASP A 311 -9.94 9.97 25.78
N LYS A 312 -8.90 10.70 26.22
CA LYS A 312 -8.68 10.98 27.63
C LYS A 312 -9.84 11.77 28.24
N GLN A 313 -10.41 12.71 27.50
CA GLN A 313 -11.54 13.52 27.95
C GLN A 313 -12.84 12.73 28.01
N LYS A 314 -13.06 11.83 27.03
CA LYS A 314 -14.19 10.89 27.03
C LYS A 314 -14.14 9.96 28.26
N ASN A 315 -13.00 9.32 28.52
CA ASN A 315 -12.82 8.43 29.66
C ASN A 315 -13.01 9.15 31.01
N LYS A 316 -12.58 10.42 31.10
CA LYS A 316 -12.80 11.24 32.29
C LYS A 316 -14.30 11.52 32.51
N ASN A 317 -15.03 11.90 31.46
CA ASN A 317 -16.46 12.17 31.55
C ASN A 317 -17.26 10.90 31.92
N GLU A 318 -16.85 9.73 31.45
CA GLU A 318 -17.47 8.44 31.81
C GLU A 318 -17.22 8.07 33.28
N MET A 319 -16.01 8.32 33.81
CA MET A 319 -15.71 8.18 35.24
C MET A 319 -16.52 9.16 36.10
N ASP A 320 -16.59 10.44 35.70
CA ASP A 320 -17.34 11.45 36.45
C ASP A 320 -18.85 11.10 36.49
N ASN A 321 -19.43 10.65 35.37
CA ASN A 321 -20.84 10.24 35.30
C ASN A 321 -21.13 8.97 36.13
N SER A 322 -20.23 7.99 36.15
CA SER A 322 -20.40 6.77 36.94
C SER A 322 -20.26 7.02 38.45
N CYS A 323 -19.38 7.93 38.87
CA CYS A 323 -19.32 8.41 40.25
C CYS A 323 -20.61 9.12 40.68
N VAL A 324 -21.19 9.96 39.82
CA VAL A 324 -22.47 10.65 40.11
C VAL A 324 -23.62 9.65 40.24
N GLN A 325 -23.73 8.67 39.34
CA GLN A 325 -24.77 7.62 39.42
C GLN A 325 -24.60 6.72 40.66
N GLY A 326 -23.37 6.35 41.03
CA GLY A 326 -23.08 5.58 42.24
C GLY A 326 -23.44 6.34 43.53
N SER A 327 -23.27 7.66 43.55
CA SER A 327 -23.65 8.50 44.70
C SER A 327 -25.16 8.64 44.89
N HIS A 328 -25.96 8.56 43.81
CA HIS A 328 -27.42 8.56 43.90
C HIS A 328 -28.02 7.20 44.28
N ALA A 329 -27.36 6.09 43.92
CA ALA A 329 -27.79 4.74 44.30
C ALA A 329 -27.52 4.38 45.77
N GLY A 330 -26.58 5.06 46.44
CA GLY A 330 -26.27 4.86 47.87
C GLY A 330 -27.13 5.68 48.85
N LEU A 331 -28.05 6.51 48.35
CA LEU A 331 -28.94 7.38 49.14
C LEU A 331 -30.42 6.96 49.10
N ALA A 332 -30.73 5.81 48.50
CA ALA A 332 -32.05 5.17 48.49
C ALA A 332 -32.01 3.87 49.32
#